data_AF-A0A7V5S276-F1
#
_entry.id   AF-A0A7V5S276-F1
#
_cell.length_a   1.000
_cell.length_b   1.000
_cell.length_c   1.000
_cell.angle_alpha   90.00
_cell.angle_beta   90.00
_cell.angle_gamma   90.00
#
_symmetry.space_group_name_H-M   'P 1'
#
loop_
_entity.id
_entity.type
_entity.pdbx_description
1 polymer ?
#
loop_
_entity_poly.entity_id
_entity_poly.type
_entity_poly.pdbx_seq_one_letter_code
_entity_poly.pdbx_strand_id
1 'polypeptide(L)'
;MPYLNGFNFVISGFVFDFGAITWFKKVVRNSDNAILWQGSGAFYGGAYAGGADGAFSVVIPVSLPVPANDVTVYETFQLLGGAQPGSGAGLMLVEQDWTVVPEPASMMALATGLGGLLLRRRKA
;
A
#
# COMPACT_ATOMS: atom_id res chain seq x y z
N MET A 1 -11.03 16.73 3.53
CA MET A 1 -9.83 16.00 3.07
C MET A 1 -10.11 15.49 1.67
N PRO A 2 -9.10 15.44 0.79
CA PRO A 2 -9.28 14.96 -0.57
C PRO A 2 -9.60 13.46 -0.59
N TYR A 3 -10.24 12.98 -1.65
CA TYR A 3 -10.58 11.57 -1.80
C TYR A 3 -9.36 10.73 -2.14
N LEU A 4 -9.25 9.58 -1.49
CA LEU A 4 -8.23 8.57 -1.72
C LEU A 4 -8.79 7.52 -2.68
N ASN A 5 -8.02 7.10 -3.69
CA ASN A 5 -8.44 6.05 -4.64
C ASN A 5 -7.59 4.78 -4.57
N GLY A 6 -6.54 4.78 -3.75
CA GLY A 6 -5.58 3.70 -3.66
C GLY A 6 -4.38 4.07 -2.82
N PHE A 7 -3.46 3.15 -2.66
CA PHE A 7 -2.19 3.37 -1.97
C PHE A 7 -1.13 2.37 -2.43
N ASN A 8 0.13 2.73 -2.26
CA ASN A 8 1.24 1.79 -2.30
C ASN A 8 1.52 1.32 -0.87
N PHE A 9 1.51 0.00 -0.67
CA PHE A 9 1.88 -0.60 0.60
C PHE A 9 3.28 -1.18 0.50
N VAL A 10 4.22 -0.59 1.24
CA VAL A 10 5.62 -0.98 1.23
C VAL A 10 5.93 -1.71 2.53
N ILE A 11 6.46 -2.93 2.40
CA ILE A 11 6.97 -3.71 3.53
C ILE A 11 8.41 -4.07 3.23
N SER A 12 9.32 -3.70 4.12
CA SER A 12 10.69 -4.19 4.11
C SER A 12 11.09 -4.80 5.44
N GLY A 13 11.95 -5.79 5.37
CA GLY A 13 12.36 -6.56 6.53
C GLY A 13 13.38 -7.63 6.16
N PHE A 14 13.62 -8.55 7.08
CA PHE A 14 14.42 -9.73 6.85
C PHE A 14 13.81 -10.94 7.54
N VAL A 15 14.10 -12.12 6.97
CA VAL A 15 13.81 -13.42 7.56
C VAL A 15 15.04 -14.32 7.41
N PHE A 16 15.27 -15.15 8.41
CA PHE A 16 16.39 -16.09 8.44
C PHE A 16 15.98 -17.41 9.09
N ASP A 17 16.29 -18.53 8.44
CA ASP A 17 15.95 -19.90 8.82
C ASP A 17 14.46 -20.07 9.15
N PHE A 18 14.10 -20.30 10.41
CA PHE A 18 12.73 -20.43 10.90
C PHE A 18 12.09 -19.07 11.23
N GLY A 19 12.67 -17.97 10.78
CA GLY A 19 12.08 -16.65 10.82
C GLY A 19 10.84 -16.57 9.94
N ALA A 20 9.75 -16.00 10.47
CA ALA A 20 8.55 -15.75 9.68
C ALA A 20 7.90 -14.41 10.04
N ILE A 21 7.34 -13.75 9.04
CA ILE A 21 6.53 -12.54 9.20
C ILE A 21 5.20 -12.79 8.52
N THR A 22 4.10 -12.81 9.27
CA THR A 22 2.76 -12.81 8.69
C THR A 22 2.15 -11.42 8.88
N TRP A 23 1.37 -10.98 7.90
CA TRP A 23 0.71 -9.68 7.97
C TRP A 23 -0.74 -9.78 7.53
N PHE A 24 -1.56 -8.94 8.12
CA PHE A 24 -2.95 -8.72 7.76
C PHE A 24 -3.23 -7.22 7.77
N LYS A 25 -3.94 -6.74 6.76
CA LYS A 25 -4.30 -5.33 6.64
C LYS A 25 -5.71 -5.19 6.10
N LYS A 26 -6.47 -4.25 6.65
CA LYS A 26 -7.77 -3.84 6.13
C LYS A 26 -7.95 -2.33 6.18
N VAL A 27 -8.65 -1.80 5.19
CA VAL A 27 -9.06 -0.40 5.11
C VAL A 27 -10.57 -0.34 5.20
N VAL A 28 -11.08 0.38 6.20
CA VAL A 28 -12.51 0.49 6.48
C VAL A 28 -12.95 1.93 6.34
N ARG A 29 -14.06 2.18 5.65
CA ARG A 29 -14.68 3.49 5.59
C ARG A 29 -15.50 3.74 6.86
N ASN A 30 -15.33 4.91 7.47
CA ASN A 30 -15.89 5.23 8.77
C ASN A 30 -17.39 5.58 8.71
N SER A 31 -17.87 6.12 7.59
CA SER A 31 -19.27 6.51 7.42
C SER A 31 -20.26 5.34 7.37
N ASP A 32 -19.86 4.19 6.81
CA ASP A 32 -20.74 3.02 6.61
C ASP A 32 -20.12 1.70 7.08
N ASN A 33 -18.90 1.72 7.65
CA ASN A 33 -18.11 0.54 8.01
C ASN A 33 -17.80 -0.40 6.83
N ALA A 34 -17.88 0.09 5.59
CA ALA A 34 -17.53 -0.71 4.43
C ALA A 34 -16.04 -1.04 4.41
N ILE A 35 -15.69 -2.32 4.21
CA ILE A 35 -14.32 -2.74 3.97
C ILE A 35 -13.98 -2.39 2.52
N LEU A 36 -13.13 -1.39 2.32
CA LEU A 36 -12.71 -0.95 0.99
C LEU A 36 -11.60 -1.83 0.44
N TRP A 37 -10.75 -2.36 1.31
CA TRP A 37 -9.71 -3.29 0.92
C TRP A 37 -9.31 -4.17 2.09
N GLN A 38 -8.94 -5.41 1.81
CA GLN A 38 -8.31 -6.30 2.76
C GLN A 38 -7.29 -7.19 2.07
N GLY A 39 -6.21 -7.50 2.77
CA GLY A 39 -5.15 -8.37 2.28
C GLY A 39 -4.37 -9.00 3.42
N SER A 40 -3.71 -10.10 3.09
CA SER A 40 -2.77 -10.76 3.98
C SER A 40 -1.63 -11.36 3.18
N GLY A 41 -0.54 -11.68 3.87
CA GLY A 41 0.60 -12.35 3.27
C GLY A 41 1.58 -12.83 4.32
N ALA A 42 2.63 -13.49 3.84
CA ALA A 42 3.68 -14.01 4.69
C ALA A 42 5.04 -13.95 3.99
N PHE A 43 6.08 -13.74 4.80
CA PHE A 43 7.49 -13.87 4.42
C PHE A 43 8.09 -14.96 5.29
N TYR A 44 8.74 -15.93 4.66
CA TYR A 44 9.30 -17.10 5.34
C TYR A 44 10.80 -17.22 5.03
N GLY A 45 11.59 -17.52 6.06
CA GLY A 45 13.00 -17.87 5.91
C GLY A 45 13.20 -19.22 5.22
N GLY A 46 14.44 -19.51 4.84
CA GLY A 46 14.84 -20.62 3.98
C GLY A 46 14.59 -22.02 4.57
N ALA A 47 14.36 -22.13 5.88
CA ALA A 47 14.02 -23.39 6.52
C ALA A 47 12.55 -23.81 6.31
N TYR A 48 11.69 -22.90 5.85
CA TYR A 48 10.32 -23.21 5.44
C TYR A 48 10.27 -23.63 3.96
N ALA A 49 9.35 -24.53 3.62
CA ALA A 49 9.15 -24.94 2.23
C ALA A 49 8.76 -23.75 1.34
N GLY A 50 9.61 -23.44 0.34
CA GLY A 50 9.42 -22.30 -0.55
C GLY A 50 9.80 -20.94 0.04
N GLY A 51 10.37 -20.90 1.25
CA GLY A 51 10.94 -19.70 1.85
C GLY A 51 12.35 -19.39 1.33
N ALA A 52 12.83 -18.19 1.64
CA ALA A 52 14.17 -17.74 1.28
C ALA A 52 14.72 -16.80 2.34
N ASP A 53 15.98 -17.00 2.70
CA ASP A 53 16.66 -16.13 3.67
C ASP A 53 17.08 -14.80 3.06
N GLY A 54 17.15 -13.80 3.92
CA GLY A 54 17.71 -12.49 3.61
C GLY A 54 16.73 -11.35 3.79
N ALA A 55 17.16 -10.19 3.33
CA ALA A 55 16.35 -8.98 3.33
C ALA A 55 15.41 -8.97 2.13
N PHE A 56 14.21 -8.41 2.33
CA PHE A 56 13.21 -8.22 1.30
C PHE A 56 12.65 -6.80 1.34
N SER A 57 12.12 -6.37 0.19
CA SER A 57 11.33 -5.14 0.06
C SER A 57 10.26 -5.39 -0.98
N VAL A 58 8.99 -5.32 -0.57
CA VAL A 58 7.84 -5.57 -1.43
C VAL A 58 6.96 -4.33 -1.46
N VAL A 59 6.52 -3.96 -2.66
CA VAL A 59 5.54 -2.89 -2.90
C VAL A 59 4.28 -3.53 -3.45
N ILE A 60 3.17 -3.36 -2.75
CA ILE A 60 1.86 -3.87 -3.13
C ILE A 60 1.00 -2.66 -3.54
N PRO A 61 0.78 -2.44 -4.85
CA PRO A 61 -0.11 -1.39 -5.31
C PRO A 61 -1.57 -1.81 -5.07
N VAL A 62 -2.34 -0.94 -4.43
CA VAL A 62 -3.73 -1.17 -4.07
C VAL A 62 -4.62 -0.10 -4.68
N SER A 63 -5.70 -0.53 -5.31
CA SER A 63 -6.81 0.35 -5.71
C SER A 63 -8.00 0.13 -4.80
N LEU A 64 -8.61 1.21 -4.34
CA LEU A 64 -9.88 1.14 -3.61
C LEU A 64 -11.03 1.03 -4.62
N PRO A 65 -12.04 0.19 -4.35
CA PRO A 65 -13.19 0.01 -5.26
C PRO A 65 -14.05 1.27 -5.36
N VAL A 66 -14.01 2.12 -4.34
CA VAL A 66 -14.74 3.39 -4.29
C VAL A 66 -13.87 4.42 -3.55
N PRO A 67 -13.70 5.64 -4.10
CA PRO A 67 -12.94 6.68 -3.43
C PRO A 67 -13.52 7.01 -2.04
N ALA A 68 -12.66 7.27 -1.07
CA ALA A 68 -13.06 7.61 0.30
C ALA A 68 -12.11 8.64 0.91
N ASN A 69 -12.60 9.48 1.83
CA ASN A 69 -11.80 10.48 2.53
C ASN A 69 -11.91 10.35 4.07
N ASP A 70 -12.56 9.29 4.52
CA ASP A 70 -12.92 8.97 5.90
C ASP A 70 -12.59 7.50 6.20
N VAL A 71 -11.31 7.14 6.19
CA VAL A 71 -10.89 5.73 6.36
C VAL A 71 -10.15 5.49 7.67
N THR A 72 -10.32 4.29 8.22
CA THR A 72 -9.48 3.73 9.28
C THR A 72 -8.73 2.53 8.72
N VAL A 73 -7.41 2.50 8.94
CA VAL A 73 -6.54 1.39 8.57
C VAL A 73 -6.28 0.54 9.81
N TYR A 74 -6.49 -0.77 9.66
CA TYR A 74 -6.09 -1.76 10.66
C TYR A 74 -5.00 -2.62 10.05
N GLU A 75 -3.91 -2.78 10.77
CA GLU A 75 -2.74 -3.50 10.31
C GLU A 75 -2.13 -4.26 11.46
N THR A 76 -1.80 -5.52 11.20
CA THR A 76 -1.18 -6.41 12.18
C THR A 76 -0.03 -7.13 11.50
N PHE A 77 1.11 -7.16 12.17
CA PHE A 77 2.24 -8.02 11.84
C PHE A 77 2.51 -8.97 13.00
N GLN A 78 2.76 -10.24 12.68
CA GLN A 78 3.27 -11.21 13.63
C GLN A 78 4.66 -11.64 13.18
N LEU A 79 5.65 -11.42 14.04
CA LEU A 79 7.04 -11.78 13.81
C LEU A 79 7.35 -13.01 14.66
N LEU A 80 7.82 -14.06 14.01
CA LEU A 80 8.29 -15.27 14.66
C LEU A 80 9.80 -15.36 14.46
N GLY A 81 10.54 -15.36 15.57
CA GLY A 81 12.00 -15.52 15.55
C GLY A 81 12.47 -16.95 15.25
N GLY A 82 11.56 -17.90 15.04
CA GLY A 82 11.89 -19.30 14.79
C GLY A 82 12.15 -20.13 16.04
N ALA A 83 12.20 -21.46 15.86
CA ALA A 83 12.35 -22.44 16.94
C ALA A 83 13.82 -22.75 17.30
N GLN A 84 14.79 -22.15 16.59
CA GLN A 84 16.21 -22.46 16.73
C GLN A 84 17.06 -21.19 16.92
N PRO A 85 18.17 -21.26 17.66
CA PRO A 85 19.12 -20.16 17.78
C PRO A 85 19.64 -19.74 16.41
N GLY A 86 19.70 -18.42 16.16
CA GLY A 86 20.16 -17.86 14.88
C GLY A 86 19.04 -17.61 13.87
N SER A 87 17.87 -18.23 14.04
CA SER A 87 16.67 -17.84 13.30
C SER A 87 16.20 -16.44 13.74
N GLY A 88 15.57 -15.72 12.82
CA GLY A 88 15.13 -14.37 13.12
C GLY A 88 14.21 -13.78 12.06
N ALA A 89 13.33 -12.89 12.51
CA ALA A 89 12.48 -12.10 11.65
C ALA A 89 12.47 -10.66 12.17
N GLY A 90 12.59 -9.70 11.27
CA GLY A 90 12.58 -8.28 11.63
C GLY A 90 11.88 -7.44 10.57
N LEU A 91 11.06 -6.50 11.03
CA LEU A 91 10.52 -5.44 10.19
C LEU A 91 11.46 -4.23 10.23
N MET A 92 11.70 -3.64 9.06
CA MET A 92 12.54 -2.46 8.91
C MET A 92 11.70 -1.24 8.54
N LEU A 93 10.90 -1.35 7.47
CA LEU A 93 9.99 -0.30 7.02
C LEU A 93 8.60 -0.89 6.80
N VAL A 94 7.61 -0.16 7.30
CA VAL A 94 6.23 -0.33 6.90
C VAL A 94 5.72 1.05 6.53
N GLU A 95 5.37 1.23 5.27
CA GLU A 95 4.92 2.51 4.74
C GLU A 95 3.65 2.33 3.92
N GLN A 96 2.77 3.33 4.04
CA GLN A 96 1.58 3.44 3.23
C GLN A 96 1.53 4.83 2.59
N ASP A 97 1.76 4.85 1.28
CA ASP A 97 1.70 6.07 0.48
C ASP A 97 0.36 6.15 -0.25
N TRP A 98 -0.43 7.18 0.03
CA TRP A 98 -1.80 7.30 -0.46
C TRP A 98 -1.87 8.04 -1.80
N THR A 99 -2.59 7.45 -2.75
CA THR A 99 -2.90 8.10 -4.02
C THR A 99 -4.17 8.94 -3.86
N VAL A 100 -4.04 10.24 -4.15
CA VAL A 100 -5.11 11.23 -4.01
C VAL A 100 -5.79 11.46 -5.36
N VAL A 101 -7.11 11.51 -5.39
CA VAL A 101 -7.87 11.93 -6.57
C VAL A 101 -7.67 13.43 -6.77
N PRO A 102 -7.20 13.89 -7.96
CA PRO A 102 -7.09 15.31 -8.24
C PRO A 102 -8.44 15.99 -8.08
N GLU A 103 -8.48 17.09 -7.34
CA GLU A 103 -9.73 17.83 -7.13
C GLU A 103 -10.29 18.37 -8.47
N PRO A 104 -11.63 18.46 -8.63
CA PRO A 104 -12.25 18.92 -9.87
C PRO A 104 -11.75 20.28 -10.37
N ALA A 105 -11.37 21.20 -9.48
CA ALA A 105 -10.81 22.49 -9.85
C ALA A 105 -9.49 22.35 -10.64
N SER A 106 -8.65 21.37 -10.28
CA SER A 106 -7.39 21.05 -10.98
C SER A 106 -7.65 20.46 -12.36
N MET A 107 -8.70 19.65 -12.51
CA MET A 107 -9.17 19.18 -13.83
C MET A 107 -9.70 20.32 -14.69
N MET A 108 -10.47 21.24 -14.10
CA MET A 108 -10.97 22.42 -14.81
C MET A 108 -9.83 23.34 -15.24
N ALA A 109 -8.81 23.53 -14.40
CA ALA A 109 -7.61 24.29 -14.76
C ALA A 109 -6.83 23.64 -15.91
N LEU A 110 -6.69 22.31 -15.90
CA LEU A 110 -6.08 21.57 -17.02
C LEU A 110 -6.92 21.70 -18.30
N ALA A 111 -8.24 21.50 -18.22
CA ALA A 111 -9.14 21.58 -19.35
C ALA A 111 -9.18 23.00 -19.97
N THR A 112 -9.21 24.03 -19.13
CA THR A 112 -9.13 25.43 -19.58
C THR A 112 -7.77 25.77 -20.19
N GLY A 113 -6.68 25.26 -19.61
CA GLY A 113 -5.33 25.39 -20.19
C GLY A 113 -5.20 24.74 -21.57
N LEU A 114 -5.70 23.52 -21.73
CA LEU A 114 -5.73 22.80 -23.02
C LEU A 114 -6.66 23.48 -24.04
N GLY A 115 -7.82 23.94 -23.61
CA GLY A 115 -8.74 24.71 -24.45
C GLY A 115 -8.09 26.01 -24.97
N GLY A 116 -7.40 26.74 -24.09
CA GLY A 116 -6.64 27.94 -24.46
C GLY A 116 -5.52 27.67 -25.46
N LEU A 117 -4.80 26.55 -25.31
CA LEU A 117 -3.74 26.12 -26.24
C LEU A 117 -4.28 25.77 -27.63
N LEU A 118 -5.40 25.05 -27.70
CA LEU A 118 -6.05 24.71 -28.98
C LEU A 118 -6.60 25.97 -29.69
N LEU A 119 -7.17 26.92 -28.95
CA LEU A 119 -7.63 28.19 -29.49
C LEU A 119 -6.46 29.06 -30.00
N ARG A 120 -5.32 29.06 -29.30
CA ARG A 120 -4.11 29.76 -29.73
C ARG A 120 -3.55 29.20 -31.04
N ARG A 121 -3.61 27.88 -31.25
CA ARG A 121 -3.19 27.23 -32.51
C ARG A 121 -4.08 27.53 -33.72
N ARG A 122 -5.32 28.00 -33.49
CA ARG A 122 -6.23 28.41 -34.57
C ARG A 122 -6.08 29.87 -34.98
N LYS A 123 -5.34 30.67 -34.21
CA LYS A 123 -5.08 32.10 -34.48
C LYS A 123 -3.65 32.36 -35.00
N ALA A 124 -2.81 31.34 -35.09
CA ALA A 124 -1.47 31.40 -35.68
C ALA A 124 -1.50 30.96 -37.15
#